data_AF-A0A661QV01-F1
#
_entry.id   AF-A0A661QV01-F1
#
_cell.length_a   1.000
_cell.length_b   1.000
_cell.length_c   1.000
_cell.angle_alpha   90.00
_cell.angle_beta   90.00
_cell.angle_gamma   90.00
#
_symmetry.space_group_name_H-M   'P 1'
#
loop_
_entity.id
_entity.type
_entity.pdbx_description
1 polymer ?
#
loop_
_entity_poly.entity_id
_entity_poly.type
_entity_poly.pdbx_seq_one_letter_code
_entity_poly.pdbx_strand_id
1 'polypeptide(L)'
;RVKPGCVITDVARPLDLSPEDVAKRPAVLVIESGEIELPGNPEMKSIGLPKKVVYACLAETIVLTLEGKFEIFTVGREIEWEKVREIYKMGLKHGMKLAAISGVNGVFSDADILKVRDLALEAGKKPAQPAKSDTDSGGAV
;
A
#
# COMPACT_ATOMS: atom_id res chain seq x y z
N ARG A 1 -17.50 -2.66 -0.38
CA ARG A 1 -17.11 -3.45 0.81
C ARG A 1 -16.07 -4.47 0.38
N VAL A 2 -14.90 -4.52 1.01
CA VAL A 2 -13.80 -5.44 0.64
C VAL A 2 -13.76 -6.68 1.56
N LYS A 3 -13.04 -7.72 1.14
CA LYS A 3 -12.85 -8.94 1.94
C LYS A 3 -11.80 -8.72 3.05
N PRO A 4 -11.89 -9.42 4.20
CA PRO A 4 -10.78 -9.51 5.14
C PRO A 4 -9.50 -10.02 4.45
N GLY A 5 -8.35 -9.47 4.83
CA GLY A 5 -7.05 -9.77 4.23
C GLY A 5 -6.77 -9.00 2.94
N CYS A 6 -7.69 -8.15 2.47
CA CYS A 6 -7.45 -7.27 1.34
C CYS A 6 -6.32 -6.27 1.66
N VAL A 7 -5.44 -6.05 0.69
CA VAL A 7 -4.47 -4.96 0.70
C VAL A 7 -4.98 -3.88 -0.25
N ILE A 8 -5.09 -2.65 0.24
CA ILE A 8 -5.49 -1.48 -0.54
C ILE A 8 -4.29 -0.54 -0.60
N THR A 9 -3.93 -0.10 -1.80
CA THR A 9 -2.91 0.92 -2.03
C THR A 9 -3.60 2.24 -2.38
N ASP A 10 -3.64 3.17 -1.43
CA ASP A 10 -4.13 4.54 -1.66
C ASP A 10 -2.95 5.42 -2.09
N VAL A 11 -2.83 5.63 -3.40
CA VAL A 11 -1.71 6.34 -4.01
C VAL A 11 -2.07 7.80 -4.38
N ALA A 12 -3.27 8.25 -4.05
CA ALA A 12 -3.76 9.57 -4.37
C ALA A 12 -3.18 10.66 -3.45
N ARG A 13 -3.15 11.90 -3.94
CA ARG A 13 -2.89 13.10 -3.13
C ARG A 13 -3.92 14.18 -3.49
N PRO A 14 -4.80 14.59 -2.55
CA PRO A 14 -4.98 14.04 -1.20
C PRO A 14 -5.41 12.56 -1.21
N LEU A 15 -5.26 11.86 -0.09
CA LEU A 15 -5.66 10.45 0.06
C LEU A 15 -7.17 10.30 -0.14
N ASP A 16 -7.59 9.19 -0.75
CA ASP A 16 -9.00 8.86 -0.98
C ASP A 16 -9.67 8.28 0.28
N LEU A 17 -8.90 7.62 1.15
CA LEU A 17 -9.39 6.98 2.38
C LEU A 17 -9.07 7.81 3.63
N SER A 18 -10.10 8.15 4.41
CA SER A 18 -9.92 8.80 5.70
C SER A 18 -9.38 7.83 6.78
N PRO A 19 -8.66 8.31 7.80
CA PRO A 19 -8.23 7.48 8.93
C PRO A 19 -9.40 6.74 9.62
N GLU A 20 -10.56 7.37 9.69
CA GLU A 20 -11.79 6.77 10.23
C GLU A 20 -12.29 5.59 9.38
N ASP A 21 -12.18 5.69 8.06
CA ASP A 21 -12.56 4.61 7.15
C ASP A 21 -11.59 3.43 7.22
N VAL A 22 -10.30 3.70 7.41
CA VAL A 22 -9.31 2.65 7.65
C VAL A 22 -9.56 1.97 8.99
N ALA A 23 -9.82 2.73 10.06
CA ALA A 23 -10.07 2.20 11.40
C ALA A 23 -11.30 1.25 11.48
N LYS A 24 -12.33 1.49 10.65
CA LYS A 24 -13.52 0.60 10.55
C LYS A 24 -13.19 -0.79 9.98
N ARG A 25 -11.97 -1.01 9.45
CA ARG A 25 -11.59 -2.22 8.72
C ARG A 25 -10.23 -2.77 9.21
N PRO A 26 -10.12 -3.18 10.47
CA PRO A 26 -8.84 -3.57 11.07
C PRO A 26 -8.23 -4.85 10.48
N ALA A 27 -9.02 -5.63 9.72
CA ALA A 27 -8.58 -6.82 8.98
C ALA A 27 -8.20 -6.51 7.52
N VAL A 28 -8.00 -5.24 7.15
CA VAL A 28 -7.58 -4.78 5.82
C VAL A 28 -6.30 -3.97 5.98
N LEU A 29 -5.29 -4.25 5.16
CA LEU A 29 -4.05 -3.47 5.16
C LEU A 29 -4.21 -2.32 4.17
N VAL A 30 -4.22 -1.08 4.66
CA VAL A 30 -4.24 0.11 3.80
C VAL A 30 -2.85 0.71 3.80
N ILE A 31 -2.22 0.68 2.62
CA ILE A 31 -0.90 1.23 2.35
C ILE A 31 -1.08 2.58 1.68
N GLU A 32 -0.37 3.58 2.17
CA GLU A 32 -0.29 4.91 1.57
C GLU A 32 0.92 4.99 0.65
N SER A 33 0.68 5.46 -0.58
CA SER A 33 1.68 5.83 -1.58
C SER A 33 2.80 4.80 -1.86
N GLY A 34 3.71 5.19 -2.74
CA GLY A 34 4.93 4.46 -3.03
C GLY A 34 6.09 5.43 -3.00
N GLU A 35 6.57 5.78 -1.81
CA GLU A 35 7.73 6.66 -1.67
C GLU A 35 9.04 5.95 -2.03
N ILE A 36 10.04 6.76 -2.35
CA ILE A 36 11.35 6.33 -2.80
C ILE A 36 12.41 6.89 -1.85
N GLU A 37 13.28 6.02 -1.37
CA GLU A 37 14.52 6.40 -0.68
C GLU A 37 15.59 6.76 -1.73
N LEU A 38 16.09 7.99 -1.65
CA LEU A 38 17.16 8.50 -2.48
C LEU A 38 18.54 8.07 -1.97
N PRO A 39 19.49 7.78 -2.87
CA PRO A 39 20.89 7.53 -2.51
C PRO A 39 21.58 8.79 -1.96
N GLY A 40 22.74 8.63 -1.34
CA GLY A 40 23.58 9.75 -0.93
C GLY A 40 23.00 10.58 0.22
N ASN A 41 23.18 11.90 0.18
CA ASN A 41 22.70 12.83 1.21
C ASN A 41 22.05 14.06 0.55
N PRO A 42 20.82 13.92 0.02
CA PRO A 42 20.14 15.01 -0.67
C PRO A 42 19.88 16.19 0.27
N GLU A 43 20.17 17.39 -0.21
CA GLU A 43 19.85 18.65 0.46
C GLU A 43 18.56 19.23 -0.11
N MET A 44 17.49 19.16 0.67
CA MET A 44 16.17 19.67 0.27
C MET A 44 15.37 20.15 1.47
N LYS A 45 14.39 21.01 1.22
CA LYS A 45 13.40 21.38 2.23
C LYS A 45 12.52 20.18 2.57
N SER A 46 11.97 20.19 3.78
CA SER A 46 11.00 19.16 4.19
C SER A 46 9.76 19.20 3.30
N ILE A 47 9.32 18.01 2.88
CA ILE A 47 8.08 17.78 2.13
C ILE A 47 7.07 16.92 2.92
N GLY A 48 7.29 16.79 4.24
CA GLY A 48 6.46 15.97 5.12
C GLY A 48 6.82 14.48 5.15
N LEU A 49 7.98 14.09 4.61
CA LEU A 49 8.48 12.71 4.58
C LEU A 49 9.78 12.56 5.40
N PRO A 50 10.14 11.33 5.80
CA PRO A 50 11.43 11.05 6.44
C PRO A 50 12.63 11.54 5.61
N LYS A 51 13.78 11.73 6.25
CA LYS A 51 15.01 12.13 5.53
C LYS A 51 15.32 11.16 4.41
N LYS A 52 15.73 11.70 3.26
CA LYS A 52 16.03 10.97 2.01
C LYS A 52 14.83 10.28 1.34
N VAL A 53 13.63 10.37 1.90
CA VAL A 53 12.44 9.77 1.31
C VAL A 53 11.65 10.84 0.56
N VAL A 54 11.27 10.53 -0.67
CA VAL A 54 10.51 11.43 -1.55
C VAL A 54 9.33 10.71 -2.20
N TYR A 55 8.33 11.47 -2.62
CA TYR A 55 7.25 10.93 -3.47
C TYR A 55 7.82 10.39 -4.78
N ALA A 56 7.23 9.32 -5.32
CA ALA A 56 7.65 8.73 -6.60
C ALA A 56 7.68 9.73 -7.76
N CYS A 57 6.74 10.69 -7.82
CA CYS A 57 6.73 11.73 -8.86
C CYS A 57 7.95 12.66 -8.79
N LEU A 58 8.45 12.95 -7.58
CA LEU A 58 9.68 13.73 -7.40
C LEU A 58 10.91 12.88 -7.74
N ALA A 59 10.92 11.60 -7.37
CA ALA A 59 11.97 10.67 -7.76
C ALA A 59 12.08 10.52 -9.29
N GLU A 60 10.95 10.47 -10.02
CA GLU A 60 10.91 10.47 -11.48
C GLU A 60 11.66 11.70 -12.04
N THR A 61 11.34 12.89 -11.53
CA THR A 61 11.99 14.14 -11.99
C THR A 61 13.51 14.12 -11.73
N ILE A 62 13.92 13.64 -10.55
CA ILE A 62 15.35 13.54 -10.18
C ILE A 62 16.07 12.58 -11.13
N VAL A 63 15.53 11.39 -11.36
CA VAL A 63 16.22 10.38 -12.15
C VAL A 63 16.27 10.74 -13.64
N LEU A 64 15.22 11.37 -14.17
CA LEU A 64 15.24 11.91 -15.53
C LEU A 64 16.35 12.96 -15.69
N THR A 65 16.52 13.82 -14.69
CA THR A 65 17.60 14.82 -14.67
C THR A 65 18.98 14.16 -14.64
N LEU A 66 19.17 13.12 -13.81
CA LEU A 66 20.43 12.38 -13.73
C LEU A 66 20.77 11.63 -15.03
N GLU A 67 19.76 11.24 -15.81
CA GLU A 67 19.92 10.62 -17.13
C GLU A 67 20.01 11.65 -18.27
N GLY A 68 19.90 12.95 -17.98
CA GLY A 68 19.89 14.02 -18.99
C GLY A 68 18.66 14.00 -19.91
N LYS A 69 17.56 13.40 -19.46
CA LYS A 69 16.30 13.27 -20.22
C LYS A 69 15.34 14.39 -19.86
N PHE A 70 15.38 15.47 -20.63
CA PHE A 70 14.54 16.66 -20.43
C PHE A 70 13.32 16.63 -21.35
N GLU A 71 12.43 15.66 -21.11
CA GLU A 71 11.22 15.47 -21.91
C GLU A 71 9.99 15.31 -21.02
N ILE A 72 8.82 15.38 -21.65
CA ILE A 72 7.55 15.07 -21.00
C ILE A 72 7.44 13.53 -20.92
N PHE A 73 7.99 12.96 -19.85
CA PHE A 73 8.10 11.51 -19.72
C PHE A 73 6.74 10.84 -19.43
N THR A 74 6.09 11.23 -18.34
CA THR A 74 4.76 10.75 -17.94
C THR A 74 3.77 11.91 -17.87
N VAL A 75 2.66 11.87 -18.61
CA VAL A 75 1.58 12.86 -18.53
C VAL A 75 0.21 12.21 -18.64
N GLY A 76 -0.73 12.71 -17.83
CA GLY A 76 -2.11 12.28 -17.87
C GLY A 76 -2.31 10.90 -17.24
N ARG A 77 -3.36 10.20 -17.69
CA ARG A 77 -3.74 8.87 -17.18
C ARG A 77 -3.28 7.72 -18.07
N GLU A 78 -2.79 8.05 -19.27
CA GLU A 78 -2.27 7.05 -20.19
C GLU A 78 -0.83 6.77 -19.83
N ILE A 79 -0.61 5.56 -19.28
CA ILE A 79 0.68 5.12 -18.78
C ILE A 79 1.18 4.00 -19.70
N GLU A 80 2.27 4.28 -20.40
CA GLU A 80 2.96 3.32 -21.26
C GLU A 80 3.80 2.37 -20.39
N TRP A 81 3.57 1.06 -20.53
CA TRP A 81 4.24 0.06 -19.70
C TRP A 81 5.76 0.05 -19.90
N GLU A 82 6.22 0.30 -21.12
CA GLU A 82 7.62 0.41 -21.48
C GLU A 82 8.31 1.53 -20.71
N LYS A 83 7.66 2.70 -20.60
CA LYS A 83 8.16 3.85 -19.84
C LYS A 83 8.24 3.55 -18.34
N VAL A 84 7.27 2.83 -17.79
CA VAL A 84 7.29 2.39 -16.38
C VAL A 84 8.52 1.50 -16.11
N ARG A 85 8.82 0.56 -16.99
CA ARG A 85 10.01 -0.30 -16.85
C ARG A 85 11.31 0.49 -17.00
N GLU A 86 11.30 1.48 -17.89
CA GLU A 86 12.45 2.33 -18.14
C GLU A 86 12.78 3.19 -16.91
N ILE A 87 11.79 3.94 -16.38
CA ILE A 87 11.99 4.78 -15.20
C ILE A 87 12.42 3.95 -13.98
N TYR A 88 11.86 2.75 -13.82
CA TYR A 88 12.26 1.82 -12.77
C TYR A 88 13.74 1.40 -12.89
N LYS A 89 14.19 1.02 -14.10
CA LYS A 89 15.60 0.67 -14.35
C LYS A 89 16.53 1.85 -14.11
N MET A 90 16.15 3.05 -14.53
CA MET A 90 16.92 4.27 -14.27
C MET A 90 17.04 4.53 -12.76
N GLY A 91 15.94 4.38 -12.01
CA GLY A 91 15.95 4.54 -10.56
C GLY A 91 16.91 3.55 -9.87
N LEU A 92 16.84 2.27 -10.25
CA LEU A 92 17.74 1.24 -9.73
C LEU A 92 19.21 1.54 -10.08
N LYS A 93 19.50 1.97 -11.32
CA LYS A 93 20.85 2.34 -11.77
C LYS A 93 21.47 3.43 -10.90
N HIS A 94 20.67 4.40 -10.47
CA HIS A 94 21.12 5.47 -9.58
C HIS A 94 21.06 5.11 -8.09
N GLY A 95 20.63 3.90 -7.73
CA GLY A 95 20.61 3.44 -6.34
C GLY A 95 19.38 3.88 -5.53
N MET A 96 18.31 4.29 -6.20
CA MET A 96 17.02 4.52 -5.55
C MET A 96 16.41 3.20 -5.08
N LYS A 97 15.69 3.25 -3.94
CA LYS A 97 15.02 2.08 -3.36
C LYS A 97 13.58 2.43 -3.01
N LEU A 98 12.71 1.41 -2.99
CA LEU A 98 11.40 1.58 -2.36
C LEU A 98 11.61 1.93 -0.89
N ALA A 99 10.94 2.98 -0.43
CA ALA A 99 10.92 3.32 0.98
C ALA A 99 10.10 2.29 1.78
N ALA A 100 10.12 2.43 3.10
CA ALA A 100 9.29 1.60 3.96
C ALA A 100 7.80 1.84 3.69
N ILE A 101 7.02 0.75 3.70
CA ILE A 101 5.58 0.80 3.48
C ILE A 101 4.93 1.53 4.65
N SER A 102 4.11 2.55 4.36
CA SER A 102 3.43 3.35 5.37
C SER A 102 1.92 3.21 5.25
N GLY A 103 1.21 3.46 6.35
CA GLY A 103 -0.25 3.63 6.37
C GLY A 103 -0.61 4.90 7.14
N VAL A 104 -1.88 5.01 7.53
CA VAL A 104 -2.46 6.19 8.23
C VAL A 104 -1.74 6.61 9.52
N ASN A 105 -0.96 5.72 10.12
CA ASN A 105 -0.20 5.97 11.36
C ASN A 105 1.32 6.00 11.13
N GLY A 106 1.79 6.08 9.88
CA GLY A 106 3.20 6.03 9.52
C GLY A 106 3.67 4.65 9.07
N VAL A 107 4.97 4.41 9.18
CA VAL A 107 5.64 3.19 8.68
C VAL A 107 5.10 1.94 9.40
N PHE A 108 4.74 0.91 8.62
CA PHE A 108 4.35 -0.38 9.17
C PHE A 108 5.55 -1.17 9.67
N SER A 109 5.39 -1.76 10.85
CA SER A 109 6.26 -2.84 11.33
C SER A 109 5.73 -4.21 10.89
N ASP A 110 6.58 -5.23 10.97
CA ASP A 110 6.15 -6.62 10.76
C ASP A 110 5.02 -7.01 11.72
N ALA A 111 5.03 -6.49 12.96
CA ALA A 111 3.99 -6.75 13.95
C ALA A 111 2.63 -6.18 13.52
N ASP A 112 2.61 -5.00 12.87
CA ASP A 112 1.38 -4.40 12.35
C ASP A 112 0.79 -5.27 11.24
N ILE A 113 1.63 -5.74 10.32
CA ILE A 113 1.23 -6.60 9.20
C ILE A 113 0.72 -7.95 9.73
N LEU A 114 1.42 -8.55 10.70
CA LEU A 114 1.01 -9.80 11.33
C LEU A 114 -0.33 -9.67 12.06
N LYS A 115 -0.55 -8.55 12.75
CA LYS A 115 -1.83 -8.26 13.41
C LYS A 115 -2.98 -8.20 12.39
N VAL A 116 -2.81 -7.50 11.27
CA VAL A 116 -3.83 -7.45 10.21
C VAL A 116 -4.10 -8.84 9.64
N ARG A 117 -3.05 -9.64 9.42
CA ARG A 117 -3.17 -11.03 8.96
C ARG A 117 -3.99 -11.88 9.94
N ASP A 118 -3.67 -11.81 11.23
CA ASP A 118 -4.36 -12.63 12.24
C ASP A 118 -5.84 -12.25 12.33
N LEU A 119 -6.16 -10.95 12.30
CA LEU A 119 -7.54 -10.46 12.23
C LEU A 119 -8.28 -10.93 10.96
N ALA A 120 -7.58 -10.98 9.82
CA ALA A 120 -8.16 -11.48 8.58
C ALA A 120 -8.45 -12.99 8.64
N LEU A 121 -7.58 -13.78 9.27
CA LEU A 121 -7.78 -15.21 9.47
C LEU A 121 -8.96 -15.48 10.41
N GLU A 122 -9.06 -14.77 11.53
CA GLU A 122 -10.21 -14.90 12.45
C GLU A 122 -11.53 -14.51 11.77
N ALA A 123 -11.55 -13.43 11.00
CA ALA A 123 -12.73 -13.02 10.24
C ALA A 123 -13.12 -14.02 9.11
N GLY A 124 -12.16 -14.82 8.64
CA GLY A 124 -12.35 -15.85 7.62
C GLY A 124 -12.87 -17.19 8.17
N LYS A 125 -12.73 -17.45 9.48
CA LYS A 125 -13.34 -18.61 10.12
C LYS A 125 -14.86 -18.41 10.14
N LYS A 126 -15.59 -19.23 9.37
CA LYS A 126 -17.06 -19.25 9.44
C LYS A 126 -17.49 -19.44 10.90
N PRO A 127 -18.54 -18.75 11.40
CA PRO A 127 -19.14 -19.14 12.66
C PRO A 127 -19.56 -20.61 12.57
N ALA A 128 -19.18 -21.42 13.56
CA ALA A 128 -19.63 -22.80 13.66
C ALA A 128 -21.16 -22.81 13.54
N GLN A 129 -21.70 -23.56 12.58
CA GLN A 129 -23.14 -23.74 12.51
C GLN A 129 -23.59 -24.36 13.84
N PRO A 130 -24.65 -23.83 14.49
CA PRO A 130 -25.21 -24.50 15.65
C PRO A 130 -25.64 -25.90 15.20
N ALA A 131 -25.20 -26.92 15.95
CA ALA A 131 -25.55 -28.30 15.71
C ALA A 131 -27.08 -28.41 15.63
N LYS A 132 -27.60 -29.00 14.54
CA LYS A 132 -29.03 -29.35 14.47
C LYS A 132 -29.31 -30.32 15.62
N SER A 133 -30.14 -29.91 16.56
CA SER A 133 -30.73 -30.82 17.54
C SER A 133 -31.73 -31.69 16.79
N ASP A 134 -31.39 -32.95 16.59
CA ASP A 134 -32.34 -33.97 16.14
C ASP A 134 -33.33 -34.22 17.27
N THR A 135 -34.44 -33.48 17.28
CA THR A 135 -35.64 -33.93 17.98
C THR A 135 -36.36 -34.90 17.06
N ASP A 136 -35.95 -36.16 17.15
CA ASP A 136 -36.73 -37.31 16.69
C ASP A 136 -37.95 -37.44 17.62
N SER A 137 -39.08 -36.86 17.23
CA SER A 137 -40.38 -37.19 17.82
C SER A 137 -41.02 -38.29 16.97
N GLY A 138 -40.63 -39.52 17.26
CA GLY A 138 -41.36 -40.71 16.86
C GLY A 138 -42.71 -40.83 17.57
N GLY A 139 -43.67 -41.45 16.87
CA GLY A 139 -44.93 -42.01 17.41
C GLY A 139 -46.14 -41.10 17.23
N ALA A 140 -47.33 -41.58 16.87
CA ALA A 140 -47.81 -42.92 16.57
C ALA A 140 -49.23 -42.76 15.97
N VAL A 141 -49.55 -43.64 15.02
CA VAL A 141 -50.87 -44.13 14.52
C VAL A 141 -52.08 -43.18 14.55
#